data_AF-A0A554XHN1-F1
#
_entry.id   AF-A0A554XHN1-F1
#
_cell.length_a   1.000
_cell.length_b   1.000
_cell.length_c   1.000
_cell.angle_alpha   90.00
_cell.angle_beta   90.00
_cell.angle_gamma   90.00
#
_symmetry.space_group_name_H-M   'P 1'
#
loop_
_entity.id
_entity.type
_entity.pdbx_description
1 polymer ?
#
loop_
_entity_poly.entity_id
_entity_poly.type
_entity_poly.pdbx_seq_one_letter_code
_entity_poly.pdbx_strand_id
1 'polypeptide(L)'
;MHLRLHKNATTTPRIRAEIQVSKEPMRVLAQRFGVSVSTIARWKKRASVHDASHTPHRLQTTLTPAQESIVLVLRKSLGLSLDDLLAVVREFIHPPMATPNCPTCGRSNCSRQDGRIMRLQG
;
A
#
# COMPACT_ATOMS: atom_id res chain seq x y z
N MET A 1 -21.77 -13.26 -5.33
CA MET A 1 -20.52 -12.47 -5.42
C MET A 1 -20.88 -11.07 -5.91
N HIS A 2 -20.52 -10.00 -5.21
CA HIS A 2 -20.90 -8.63 -5.59
C HIS A 2 -19.74 -7.97 -6.36
N LEU A 3 -19.87 -7.86 -7.68
CA LEU A 3 -18.85 -7.28 -8.56
C LEU A 3 -19.06 -5.77 -8.67
N ARG A 4 -18.16 -4.98 -8.07
CA ARG A 4 -18.17 -3.51 -8.20
C ARG A 4 -17.36 -3.11 -9.42
N LEU A 5 -18.05 -2.97 -10.56
CA LEU A 5 -17.42 -2.59 -11.82
C LEU A 5 -17.67 -1.11 -12.11
N HIS A 6 -16.62 -0.39 -12.53
CA HIS A 6 -16.78 0.97 -13.04
C HIS A 6 -17.47 0.96 -14.41
N LYS A 7 -18.32 1.95 -14.70
CA LYS A 7 -19.09 2.03 -15.96
C LYS A 7 -18.21 1.97 -17.22
N ASN A 8 -17.01 2.54 -17.14
CA ASN A 8 -16.05 2.61 -18.26
C ASN A 8 -15.03 1.46 -18.26
N ALA A 9 -15.26 0.38 -17.50
CA ALA A 9 -14.31 -0.73 -17.44
C ALA A 9 -14.36 -1.58 -18.72
N THR A 10 -13.32 -1.49 -19.55
CA THR A 10 -13.20 -2.27 -20.79
C THR A 10 -12.94 -3.76 -20.54
N THR A 11 -12.14 -4.12 -19.52
CA THR A 11 -11.80 -5.52 -19.22
C THR A 11 -12.66 -6.07 -18.09
N THR A 12 -13.91 -6.41 -18.42
CA THR A 12 -14.87 -7.00 -17.47
C THR A 12 -14.55 -8.47 -17.18
N PRO A 13 -15.04 -9.06 -16.07
CA PRO A 13 -14.89 -10.49 -15.79
C PRO A 13 -15.34 -11.39 -16.95
N ARG A 14 -16.41 -11.02 -17.64
CA ARG A 14 -16.89 -11.73 -18.83
C ARG A 14 -15.84 -11.77 -19.94
N ILE A 15 -15.26 -10.61 -20.27
CA ILE A 15 -14.22 -10.49 -21.31
C ILE A 15 -12.95 -11.23 -20.90
N ARG A 16 -12.55 -11.14 -19.63
CA ARG A 16 -11.38 -11.85 -19.09
C ARG A 16 -11.54 -13.38 -19.18
N ALA A 17 -12.73 -13.90 -18.89
CA ALA A 17 -13.05 -15.32 -19.06
C ALA A 17 -13.01 -15.75 -20.53
N GLU A 18 -13.55 -14.94 -21.44
CA GLU A 18 -13.48 -15.20 -22.89
C GLU A 18 -12.03 -15.23 -23.40
N ILE A 19 -11.18 -14.32 -22.91
CA ILE A 19 -9.73 -14.31 -23.22
C ILE A 19 -9.03 -15.57 -22.72
N GLN A 20 -9.38 -16.10 -21.54
CA GLN A 20 -8.78 -17.31 -20.99
C GLN A 20 -9.14 -18.57 -21.80
N VAL A 21 -10.38 -18.68 -22.26
CA VAL A 21 -10.87 -19.85 -23.02
C VAL A 21 -10.42 -19.80 -24.48
N SER A 22 -10.20 -18.61 -25.04
CA SER A 22 -9.89 -18.46 -26.47
C SER A 22 -8.51 -19.00 -26.88
N LYS A 23 -8.48 -19.81 -27.94
CA LYS A 23 -7.26 -20.30 -28.61
C LYS A 23 -6.72 -19.35 -29.68
N GLU A 24 -7.41 -18.24 -29.94
CA GLU A 24 -7.01 -17.26 -30.96
C GLU A 24 -5.65 -16.59 -30.64
N PRO A 25 -4.95 -16.11 -31.68
CA PRO A 25 -3.73 -15.34 -31.48
C PRO A 25 -4.01 -14.04 -30.74
N MET A 26 -3.07 -13.65 -29.85
CA MET A 26 -3.25 -12.51 -28.94
C MET A 26 -3.51 -11.18 -29.67
N ARG A 27 -2.98 -11.01 -30.89
CA ARG A 27 -3.17 -9.81 -31.72
C ARG A 27 -4.63 -9.64 -32.18
N VAL A 28 -5.30 -10.75 -32.51
CA VAL A 28 -6.72 -10.71 -32.94
C VAL A 28 -7.61 -10.36 -31.76
N LEU A 29 -7.39 -10.98 -30.60
CA LEU A 29 -8.11 -10.65 -29.37
C LEU A 29 -7.89 -9.20 -28.93
N ALA A 30 -6.66 -8.68 -29.07
CA ALA A 30 -6.33 -7.29 -28.74
C ALA A 30 -7.12 -6.29 -29.61
N GLN A 31 -7.21 -6.54 -30.92
CA GLN A 31 -8.01 -5.72 -31.83
C GLN A 31 -9.50 -5.82 -31.52
N ARG A 32 -10.02 -7.03 -31.29
CA ARG A 32 -11.45 -7.28 -31.02
C ARG A 32 -11.93 -6.57 -29.76
N PHE A 33 -11.15 -6.60 -28.68
CA PHE A 33 -11.52 -5.99 -27.40
C PHE A 33 -10.99 -4.56 -27.22
N GLY A 34 -10.24 -4.03 -28.19
CA GLY A 34 -9.66 -2.67 -28.11
C GLY A 34 -8.67 -2.51 -26.95
N VAL A 35 -7.91 -3.56 -26.62
CA VAL A 35 -6.93 -3.57 -25.52
C VAL A 35 -5.54 -3.91 -26.01
N SER A 36 -4.50 -3.59 -25.23
CA SER A 36 -3.13 -3.93 -25.60
C SER A 36 -2.89 -5.45 -25.62
N VAL A 37 -1.99 -5.90 -26.50
CA VAL A 37 -1.56 -7.32 -26.56
C VAL A 37 -0.99 -7.78 -25.21
N SER A 38 -0.29 -6.90 -24.49
CA SER A 38 0.23 -7.19 -23.14
C SER A 38 -0.88 -7.45 -22.13
N THR A 39 -2.04 -6.80 -22.27
CA THR A 39 -3.22 -7.04 -21.43
C THR A 39 -3.81 -8.41 -21.72
N ILE A 40 -3.95 -8.80 -22.99
CA ILE A 40 -4.40 -10.14 -23.39
C ILE A 40 -3.44 -11.21 -22.85
N ALA A 41 -2.14 -11.03 -23.06
CA ALA A 41 -1.12 -11.97 -22.58
C ALA A 41 -1.17 -12.14 -21.06
N ARG A 42 -1.40 -11.06 -20.31
CA ARG A 42 -1.56 -11.09 -18.85
C ARG A 42 -2.78 -11.90 -18.44
N TRP A 43 -3.94 -11.65 -19.06
CA TRP A 43 -5.19 -12.36 -18.70
C TRP A 43 -5.16 -13.84 -19.08
N LYS A 44 -4.52 -14.19 -20.21
CA LYS A 44 -4.36 -15.59 -20.64
C LYS A 44 -3.50 -16.42 -19.68
N LYS A 45 -2.54 -15.78 -18.99
CA LYS A 45 -1.65 -16.42 -18.00
C LYS A 45 -2.21 -16.47 -16.58
N ARG A 46 -3.23 -15.68 -16.25
CA ARG A 46 -3.79 -15.65 -14.88
C ARG A 46 -4.62 -16.89 -14.60
N ALA A 47 -4.57 -17.38 -13.36
CA ALA A 47 -5.39 -18.50 -12.90
C ALA A 47 -6.84 -18.10 -12.58
N SER A 48 -7.10 -16.82 -12.29
CA SER A 48 -8.44 -16.33 -11.93
C SER A 48 -8.84 -15.11 -12.76
N VAL A 49 -10.14 -15.04 -13.05
CA VAL A 49 -10.84 -13.96 -13.76
C VAL A 49 -11.13 -12.76 -12.85
N HIS A 50 -11.30 -13.04 -11.56
CA HIS A 50 -11.72 -12.07 -10.55
C HIS A 50 -10.53 -11.28 -10.03
N ASP A 51 -10.78 -10.04 -9.61
CA ASP A 51 -9.74 -9.22 -8.99
C ASP A 51 -9.38 -9.83 -7.63
N ALA A 52 -8.08 -10.06 -7.43
CA ALA A 52 -7.55 -10.40 -6.12
C ALA A 52 -7.65 -9.20 -5.19
N SER A 53 -7.55 -9.45 -3.89
CA SER A 53 -7.50 -8.35 -2.93
C SER A 53 -6.33 -7.42 -3.25
N HIS A 54 -6.60 -6.12 -3.30
CA HIS A 54 -5.57 -5.09 -3.40
C HIS A 54 -4.86 -4.84 -2.06
N THR A 55 -5.33 -5.47 -0.98
CA THR A 55 -4.69 -5.35 0.33
C THR A 55 -3.32 -6.06 0.29
N PRO A 56 -2.22 -5.36 0.63
CA PRO A 56 -0.92 -6.01 0.71
C PRO A 56 -0.96 -7.13 1.76
N HIS A 57 -0.40 -8.29 1.41
CA HIS A 57 -0.33 -9.43 2.33
C HIS A 57 0.60 -9.18 3.52
N ARG A 58 1.59 -8.29 3.36
CA ARG A 58 2.52 -7.88 4.40
C ARG A 58 2.65 -6.37 4.39
N LEU A 59 2.23 -5.74 5.49
CA LEU A 59 2.47 -4.33 5.73
C LEU A 59 3.92 -4.16 6.19
N GLN A 60 4.64 -3.22 5.57
CA GLN A 60 5.97 -2.84 6.02
C GLN A 60 5.79 -1.92 7.23
N THR A 61 6.02 -2.48 8.41
CA THR A 61 5.82 -1.85 9.71
C THR A 61 7.14 -1.88 10.47
N THR A 62 7.50 -0.77 11.11
CA THR A 62 8.66 -0.70 12.00
C THR A 62 8.33 -1.21 13.40
N LEU A 63 7.04 -1.43 13.69
CA LEU A 63 6.55 -1.91 14.96
C LEU A 63 6.69 -3.43 15.05
N THR A 64 7.08 -3.90 16.23
CA THR A 64 7.03 -5.34 16.53
C THR A 64 5.57 -5.78 16.69
N PRO A 65 5.24 -7.07 16.48
CA PRO A 65 3.87 -7.58 16.65
C PRO A 65 3.27 -7.28 18.02
N ALA A 66 4.10 -7.25 19.07
CA ALA A 66 3.66 -6.87 20.42
C ALA A 66 3.27 -5.39 20.50
N GLN A 67 4.07 -4.48 19.93
CA GLN A 67 3.75 -3.06 19.88
C GLN A 67 2.48 -2.78 19.06
N GLU A 68 2.30 -3.49 17.94
CA GLU A 68 1.06 -3.39 17.14
C GLU A 68 -0.17 -3.77 17.93
N SER A 69 -0.09 -4.82 18.76
CA SER A 69 -1.21 -5.23 19.62
C SER A 69 -1.63 -4.12 20.60
N ILE A 70 -0.66 -3.40 21.17
CA ILE A 70 -0.91 -2.26 22.07
C ILE A 70 -1.57 -1.12 21.30
N VAL A 71 -1.05 -0.76 20.13
CA VAL A 71 -1.61 0.29 19.27
C VAL A 71 -3.05 -0.01 18.87
N LEU A 72 -3.37 -1.28 18.57
CA LEU A 72 -4.72 -1.71 18.23
C LEU A 72 -5.68 -1.56 19.41
N VAL A 73 -5.24 -1.88 20.63
CA VAL A 73 -6.04 -1.67 21.84
C VAL A 73 -6.27 -0.18 22.09
N LEU A 74 -5.22 0.66 21.97
CA LEU A 74 -5.33 2.11 22.11
C LEU A 74 -6.31 2.71 21.08
N ARG A 75 -6.21 2.29 19.82
CA ARG A 75 -7.11 2.75 18.76
C ARG A 75 -8.57 2.44 19.05
N LYS A 76 -8.86 1.25 19.59
CA LYS A 76 -10.24 0.82 19.91
C LYS A 76 -10.79 1.50 21.17
N SER A 77 -9.94 1.87 22.11
CA SER A 77 -10.36 2.36 23.43
C SER A 77 -10.40 3.89 23.53
N LEU A 78 -9.47 4.61 22.91
CA LEU A 78 -9.36 6.06 23.09
C LEU A 78 -10.12 6.89 22.03
N GLY A 79 -10.51 6.31 20.90
CA GLY A 79 -11.24 7.03 19.84
C GLY A 79 -10.49 8.24 19.27
N LEU A 80 -9.15 8.30 19.45
CA LEU A 80 -8.31 9.40 19.01
C LEU A 80 -8.28 9.53 17.48
N SER A 81 -7.96 10.74 17.03
CA SER A 81 -7.59 10.95 15.63
C SER A 81 -6.34 10.13 15.29
N LEU A 82 -6.14 9.84 14.00
CA LEU A 82 -4.99 9.05 13.56
C LEU A 82 -3.67 9.78 13.87
N ASP A 83 -3.66 11.10 13.76
CA ASP A 83 -2.49 11.94 14.02
C ASP A 83 -2.13 11.96 15.51
N ASP A 84 -3.12 12.07 16.39
CA ASP A 84 -2.90 12.03 17.84
C ASP A 84 -2.44 10.65 18.30
N LEU A 85 -3.02 9.59 17.75
CA LEU A 85 -2.57 8.22 18.01
C LEU A 85 -1.12 8.03 17.54
N LEU A 86 -0.75 8.58 16.38
CA LEU A 86 0.61 8.50 15.87
C LEU A 86 1.61 9.22 16.79
N ALA A 87 1.24 10.36 17.36
CA ALA A 87 2.06 11.07 18.33
C ALA A 87 2.34 10.21 19.58
N VAL A 88 1.30 9.63 20.18
CA VAL A 88 1.43 8.73 21.34
C VAL A 88 2.28 7.51 21.03
N VAL A 89 2.09 6.90 19.86
CA VAL A 89 2.85 5.70 19.46
C VAL A 89 4.34 6.02 19.28
N ARG A 90 4.67 7.17 18.68
CA ARG A 90 6.07 7.60 18.50
C ARG A 90 6.75 7.97 19.81
N GLU A 91 6.01 8.50 20.77
CA GLU A 91 6.56 8.91 22.06
C GLU A 91 6.76 7.72 23.01
N PHE A 92 5.76 6.84 23.13
CA PHE A 92 5.73 5.83 24.19
C PHE A 92 6.04 4.40 23.71
N ILE A 93 5.77 4.08 22.44
CA ILE A 93 5.80 2.69 21.96
C ILE A 93 7.02 2.44 21.07
N HIS A 94 7.32 3.37 20.17
CA HIS A 94 8.46 3.32 19.27
C HIS A 94 9.21 4.65 19.32
N PRO A 95 9.91 4.93 20.45
CA PRO A 95 10.76 6.09 20.53
C PRO A 95 11.77 6.03 19.37
N PRO A 96 12.08 7.15 18.70
CA PRO A 96 13.15 7.16 17.72
C PRO A 96 14.39 6.65 18.43
N MET A 97 14.95 5.53 17.95
CA MET A 97 16.23 5.05 18.41
C MET A 97 17.17 6.25 18.35
N ALA A 98 17.69 6.69 19.50
CA ALA A 98 18.74 7.68 19.52
C ALA A 98 19.82 7.15 18.60
N THR A 99 20.03 7.81 17.46
CA THR A 99 21.09 7.43 16.54
C THR A 99 22.39 7.61 17.30
N PRO A 100 23.16 6.56 17.63
CA PRO A 100 24.50 6.80 18.11
C PRO A 100 25.25 7.45 16.94
N ASN A 101 26.06 8.46 17.26
CA ASN A 101 27.11 9.09 16.45
C ASN A 101 26.79 9.75 15.08
N CYS A 102 26.27 10.99 15.11
CA CYS A 102 26.67 11.97 14.09
C CYS A 102 27.94 12.69 14.60
N PRO A 103 29.13 12.49 13.98
CA PRO A 103 30.41 12.96 14.54
C PRO A 103 30.62 14.48 14.49
N THR A 104 29.67 15.26 13.99
CA THR A 104 29.83 16.71 13.77
C THR A 104 28.87 17.60 14.58
N CYS A 105 28.00 17.05 15.42
CA CYS A 105 27.02 17.85 16.15
C CYS A 105 27.26 17.82 17.67
N GLY A 106 27.91 18.86 18.21
CA GLY A 106 28.04 19.10 19.65
C GLY A 106 26.75 19.64 20.28
N ARG A 107 25.57 19.09 19.97
CA ARG A 107 24.30 19.44 20.61
C ARG A 107 23.46 18.18 20.89
N SER A 108 22.87 18.14 22.07
CA SER A 108 22.31 16.95 22.70
C SER A 108 21.05 16.38 22.08
N ASN A 109 20.46 17.00 21.05
CA ASN A 109 19.21 16.54 20.42
C ASN A 109 19.13 16.99 18.94
N CYS A 110 19.60 16.16 18.01
CA CYS A 110 19.35 16.33 16.58
C CYS A 110 18.38 15.24 16.11
N SER A 111 17.09 15.56 16.06
CA SER A 111 16.08 14.71 15.42
C SER A 111 16.05 15.04 13.93
N ARG A 112 16.39 14.06 13.08
CA ARG A 112 16.18 14.19 11.63
C ARG A 112 14.70 13.92 11.35
N GLN A 113 13.89 14.96 11.28
CA GLN A 113 12.52 14.88 10.75
C GLN A 113 12.49 15.48 9.33
N ASP A 114 12.11 14.63 8.38
CA ASP A 114 11.59 14.99 7.06
C ASP A 114 12.41 15.96 6.20
N GLY A 115 13.74 15.80 6.16
CA GLY A 115 14.58 16.29 5.04
C GLY A 115 14.49 17.79 4.70
N ARG A 116 13.86 18.61 5.54
CA ARG A 116 13.59 20.02 5.28
C ARG A 116 14.05 20.83 6.48
N ILE A 117 15.14 21.58 6.29
CA ILE A 117 15.62 22.56 7.27
C ILE A 117 14.59 23.70 7.29
N MET A 118 13.65 23.67 8.23
CA MET A 118 12.86 24.84 8.59
C MET A 118 13.72 25.68 9.55
N ARG A 119 14.13 26.88 9.11
CA ARG A 119 14.61 27.91 10.03
C ARG A 119 13.44 28.30 10.94
N LEU A 120 13.52 27.99 12.22
CA LEU A 120 12.79 28.77 13.21
C LEU A 120 13.54 30.09 13.35
N GLN A 121 12.95 31.15 12.79
CA GLN A 121 13.43 32.51 13.03
C GLN A 121 13.17 32.88 14.50
N GLY A 122 14.22 33.33 15.16
CA GLY A 122 14.19 34.29 16.26
C GLY A 122 15.05 35.47 15.83
#